data_AF-A0A7C8PSI5-F1
#
_entry.id   AF-A0A7C8PSI5-F1
#
_cell.length_a   1.000
_cell.length_b   1.000
_cell.length_c   1.000
_cell.angle_alpha   90.00
_cell.angle_beta   90.00
_cell.angle_gamma   90.00
#
_symmetry.space_group_name_H-M   'P 1'
#
loop_
_entity.id
_entity.type
_entity.pdbx_description
1 polymer ?
#
loop_
_entity_poly.entity_id
_entity_poly.type
_entity_poly.pdbx_seq_one_letter_code
_entity_poly.pdbx_strand_id
1 'polypeptide(L)'
;MSSILPSWPWRSNQYHDISRHPGDPENLEEKMEQRPHKWQARWKEMFFDVCLGFFFNVFTSRSKFSILGFIVGISLGYTVSTGASYDQIHSISLNKPISPEQSGTKWGKDLYFYPPLDEERYPAVPSYNILSETSDILASARNMTSQSPVTPLFVPFTRNFVMLRQTILSYIAAGWPRDQIYIIDNSGTMDANYNGLLSVTNPFYLNYKLFRGRYGVNIVRTPTLLNFAQLQNYMLATAINQNWTHFYWTHQDVVVLSDELSTPYHSLYERVLTSLVSLIPTMNSKSTLQGGSRWSIVWYDFDWLTLVNVGVASSPKNGVGSWDTFVPYYATDCDYYERLRLSGYPILERKVGDIFDLSKPVPNAESAFFGKARNNTEEDSGRLCGSSQYTELKNKLKLMMKEKGASGRNTWQDAQKGGKGEPWTYDPSGFQTAWWDMAAAGSSNGKTLGGIWGGKETPRDEINSGMRELYMEEEKELWELEPLENLESDGELGATGRSGAAGRSGATRRASFRCL
;
A
#
# COMPACT_ATOMS: atom_id res chain seq x y z
N MET A 1 45.43 -38.83 -29.86
CA MET A 1 44.13 -38.77 -30.55
C MET A 1 43.20 -37.97 -29.65
N SER A 2 43.25 -36.63 -29.72
CA SER A 2 42.41 -35.75 -30.58
C SER A 2 40.92 -35.88 -30.23
N SER A 3 40.15 -34.85 -29.87
CA SER A 3 40.13 -33.46 -30.34
C SER A 3 39.20 -32.63 -29.42
N ILE A 4 39.62 -31.44 -28.97
CA ILE A 4 39.18 -30.11 -29.45
C ILE A 4 37.71 -29.78 -29.14
N LEU A 5 37.50 -28.87 -28.18
CA LEU A 5 36.34 -27.97 -28.14
C LEU A 5 36.84 -26.51 -28.22
N PRO A 6 36.14 -25.61 -28.92
CA PRO A 6 36.66 -24.31 -29.33
C PRO A 6 36.27 -23.18 -28.36
N SER A 7 37.23 -22.32 -28.07
CA SER A 7 37.06 -20.99 -27.48
C SER A 7 36.90 -19.94 -28.59
N TRP A 8 35.92 -19.02 -28.46
CA TRP A 8 35.72 -17.85 -29.34
C TRP A 8 35.03 -16.72 -28.55
N PRO A 9 35.19 -15.42 -28.91
CA PRO A 9 36.26 -14.61 -28.32
C PRO A 9 35.77 -13.27 -27.75
N TRP A 10 36.56 -12.76 -26.82
CA TRP A 10 36.57 -11.34 -26.45
C TRP A 10 37.02 -10.51 -27.66
N ARG A 11 36.20 -9.53 -28.06
CA ARG A 11 36.67 -8.36 -28.82
C ARG A 11 36.43 -7.11 -27.99
N SER A 12 37.55 -6.55 -27.56
CA SER A 12 37.70 -5.16 -27.18
C SER A 12 37.23 -4.26 -28.33
N ASN A 13 36.45 -3.24 -28.00
CA ASN A 13 36.44 -2.02 -28.78
C ASN A 13 36.65 -0.86 -27.81
N GLN A 14 37.84 -0.28 -27.90
CA GLN A 14 38.14 1.07 -27.44
C GLN A 14 37.12 2.01 -28.08
N TYR A 15 36.47 2.84 -27.27
CA TYR A 15 35.95 4.13 -27.75
C TYR A 15 36.42 5.21 -26.81
N HIS A 16 36.95 6.25 -27.45
CA HIS A 16 37.62 7.40 -26.89
C HIS A 16 36.76 8.16 -25.89
N ASP A 17 37.46 8.57 -24.84
CA ASP A 17 37.20 9.71 -23.99
C ASP A 17 36.73 10.94 -24.80
N ILE A 18 35.51 11.39 -24.54
CA ILE A 18 35.03 12.74 -24.90
C ILE A 18 34.40 13.31 -23.64
N SER A 19 35.21 14.01 -22.86
CA SER A 19 34.76 15.08 -22.00
C SER A 19 34.04 16.14 -22.83
N ARG A 20 32.84 16.59 -22.41
CA ARG A 20 32.39 17.98 -22.57
C ARG A 20 31.12 18.33 -21.80
N HIS A 21 31.18 19.58 -21.32
CA HIS A 21 30.22 20.43 -20.64
C HIS A 21 28.84 20.62 -21.33
N PRO A 22 27.86 21.20 -20.61
CA PRO A 22 26.46 21.30 -21.03
C PRO A 22 26.23 22.49 -21.98
N GLY A 23 25.37 22.29 -22.99
CA GLY A 23 24.77 23.38 -23.77
C GLY A 23 24.62 23.05 -25.26
N ASP A 24 23.49 22.47 -25.67
CA ASP A 24 22.64 22.93 -26.79
C ASP A 24 21.48 21.94 -27.07
N PRO A 25 20.21 22.38 -27.17
CA PRO A 25 19.07 21.48 -27.33
C PRO A 25 18.62 21.19 -28.79
N GLU A 26 19.34 21.62 -29.82
CA GLU A 26 18.82 21.59 -31.21
C GLU A 26 19.17 20.35 -32.07
N ASN A 27 19.62 19.23 -31.50
CA ASN A 27 20.10 18.09 -32.31
C ASN A 27 19.52 16.70 -31.95
N LEU A 28 18.34 16.66 -31.32
CA LEU A 28 17.69 15.40 -30.92
C LEU A 28 16.62 14.88 -31.90
N GLU A 29 16.07 15.72 -32.77
CA GLU A 29 15.02 15.29 -33.73
C GLU A 29 15.58 14.50 -34.93
N GLU A 30 16.84 14.70 -35.33
CA GLU A 30 17.39 14.04 -36.54
C GLU A 30 17.89 12.60 -36.29
N LYS A 31 17.95 12.14 -35.03
CA LYS A 31 18.46 10.79 -34.67
C LYS A 31 17.40 9.72 -34.44
N MET A 32 16.11 10.05 -34.46
CA MET A 32 15.03 9.08 -34.21
C MET A 32 14.47 8.40 -35.48
N GLU A 33 14.81 8.87 -36.69
CA GLU A 33 14.21 8.34 -37.93
C GLU A 33 14.87 7.08 -38.53
N GLN A 34 16.02 6.59 -38.01
CA GLN A 34 16.74 5.46 -38.63
C GLN A 34 16.64 4.10 -37.91
N ARG A 35 15.65 3.89 -37.03
CA ARG A 35 15.54 2.65 -36.22
C ARG A 35 14.44 1.61 -36.55
N PRO A 36 13.73 1.58 -37.71
CA PRO A 36 12.79 0.48 -37.99
C PRO A 36 13.47 -0.82 -38.48
N HIS A 37 14.68 -0.78 -39.04
CA HIS A 37 15.25 -1.93 -39.76
C HIS A 37 15.88 -3.04 -38.88
N LYS A 38 16.26 -2.75 -37.64
CA LYS A 38 16.93 -3.75 -36.77
C LYS A 38 15.97 -4.77 -36.13
N TRP A 39 14.71 -4.40 -35.93
CA TRP A 39 13.70 -5.29 -35.36
C TRP A 39 13.20 -6.33 -36.35
N GLN A 40 13.08 -5.97 -37.63
CA GLN A 40 12.70 -6.90 -38.69
C GLN A 40 13.77 -7.97 -38.95
N ALA A 41 15.05 -7.64 -38.81
CA ALA A 41 16.15 -8.60 -38.94
C ALA A 41 16.12 -9.64 -37.82
N ARG A 42 15.95 -9.21 -36.56
CA ARG A 42 15.84 -10.13 -35.41
C ARG A 42 14.63 -11.05 -35.45
N TRP A 43 13.49 -10.56 -35.95
CA TRP A 43 12.30 -11.39 -36.14
C TRP A 43 12.51 -12.47 -37.21
N LYS A 44 13.22 -12.14 -38.29
CA LYS A 44 13.54 -13.11 -39.35
C LYS A 44 14.49 -14.19 -38.83
N GLU A 45 15.50 -13.84 -38.05
CA GLU A 45 16.42 -14.81 -37.44
C GLU A 45 15.69 -15.75 -36.47
N MET A 46 14.86 -15.20 -35.57
CA MET A 46 14.10 -16.01 -34.61
C MET A 46 13.07 -16.93 -35.30
N PHE A 47 12.42 -16.45 -36.37
CA PHE A 47 11.51 -17.26 -37.18
C PHE A 47 12.24 -18.39 -37.91
N PHE A 48 13.43 -18.11 -38.45
CA PHE A 48 14.26 -19.12 -39.10
C PHE A 48 14.70 -20.20 -38.10
N ASP A 49 15.15 -19.85 -36.91
CA ASP A 49 15.60 -20.81 -35.90
C ASP A 49 14.46 -21.71 -35.40
N VAL A 50 13.28 -21.15 -35.18
CA VAL A 50 12.08 -21.91 -34.78
C VAL A 50 11.64 -22.85 -35.89
N CYS A 51 11.63 -22.39 -37.13
CA CYS A 51 11.26 -23.23 -38.28
C CYS A 51 12.30 -24.34 -38.50
N LEU A 52 13.60 -24.03 -38.46
CA LEU A 52 14.66 -25.03 -38.65
C LEU A 52 14.65 -26.09 -37.54
N GLY A 53 14.49 -25.67 -36.29
CA GLY A 53 14.41 -26.57 -35.13
C GLY A 53 13.19 -27.48 -35.18
N PHE A 54 12.07 -26.98 -35.70
CA PHE A 54 10.87 -27.80 -35.90
C PHE A 54 11.02 -28.77 -37.08
N PHE A 55 11.61 -28.33 -38.21
CA PHE A 55 11.88 -29.19 -39.36
C PHE A 55 12.81 -30.36 -39.02
N PHE A 56 13.84 -30.14 -38.21
CA PHE A 56 14.75 -31.22 -37.76
C PHE A 56 14.06 -32.23 -36.83
N ASN A 57 13.17 -31.78 -35.93
CA ASN A 57 12.46 -32.67 -35.01
C ASN A 57 11.28 -33.41 -35.64
N VAL A 58 10.68 -32.88 -36.70
CA VAL A 58 9.60 -33.55 -37.43
C VAL A 58 10.14 -34.57 -38.42
N PHE A 59 11.32 -34.37 -39.02
CA PHE A 59 11.90 -35.34 -39.97
C PHE A 59 12.41 -36.63 -39.31
N THR A 60 12.67 -36.63 -38.01
CA THR A 60 13.01 -37.85 -37.24
C THR A 60 11.76 -38.61 -36.77
N SER A 61 10.58 -38.01 -36.86
CA SER A 61 9.28 -38.57 -36.48
C SER A 61 8.49 -39.00 -37.71
N ARG A 62 8.37 -40.32 -37.94
CA ARG A 62 7.70 -40.93 -39.11
C ARG A 62 6.16 -40.77 -39.10
N SER A 63 5.64 -39.55 -39.16
CA SER A 63 4.21 -39.29 -39.38
C SER A 63 4.00 -38.34 -40.55
N LYS A 64 3.53 -38.89 -41.68
CA LYS A 64 3.21 -38.14 -42.92
C LYS A 64 2.05 -37.14 -42.76
N PHE A 65 1.35 -37.13 -41.63
CA PHE A 65 0.23 -36.21 -41.36
C PHE A 65 0.66 -34.88 -40.72
N SER A 66 1.86 -34.79 -40.13
CA SER A 66 2.31 -33.59 -39.41
C SER A 66 2.67 -32.40 -40.34
N ILE A 67 3.25 -32.69 -41.50
CA ILE A 67 3.72 -31.66 -42.43
C ILE A 67 2.54 -30.93 -43.10
N LEU A 68 1.47 -31.64 -43.46
CA LEU A 68 0.31 -31.02 -44.10
C LEU A 68 -0.43 -30.09 -43.13
N GLY A 69 -0.60 -30.51 -41.87
CA GLY A 69 -1.20 -29.66 -40.83
C GLY A 69 -0.38 -28.41 -40.54
N PHE A 70 0.96 -28.52 -40.54
CA PHE A 70 1.86 -27.40 -40.34
C PHE A 70 1.81 -26.40 -41.51
N ILE A 71 1.82 -26.88 -42.76
CA ILE A 71 1.73 -26.01 -43.95
C ILE A 71 0.38 -25.29 -43.99
N VAL A 72 -0.72 -25.98 -43.66
CA VAL A 72 -2.04 -25.36 -43.54
C VAL A 72 -2.06 -24.31 -42.43
N GLY A 73 -1.47 -24.61 -41.26
CA GLY A 73 -1.36 -23.68 -40.14
C GLY A 73 -0.56 -22.41 -40.46
N ILE A 74 0.60 -22.55 -41.13
CA ILE A 74 1.40 -21.40 -41.60
C ILE A 74 0.63 -20.60 -42.64
N SER A 75 -0.03 -21.27 -43.60
CA SER A 75 -0.79 -20.59 -44.64
C SER A 75 -1.96 -19.80 -44.05
N LEU A 76 -2.68 -20.37 -43.07
CA LEU A 76 -3.76 -19.68 -42.36
C LEU A 76 -3.22 -18.47 -41.57
N GLY A 77 -2.12 -18.64 -40.85
CA GLY A 77 -1.48 -17.57 -40.09
C GLY A 77 -0.95 -16.43 -40.97
N TYR A 78 -0.40 -16.77 -42.14
CA TYR A 78 0.06 -15.79 -43.13
C TYR A 78 -1.12 -15.03 -43.76
N THR A 79 -2.23 -15.72 -44.04
CA THR A 79 -3.43 -15.08 -44.62
C THR A 79 -4.08 -14.12 -43.61
N VAL A 80 -4.11 -14.48 -42.33
CA VAL A 80 -4.60 -13.60 -41.25
C VAL A 80 -3.66 -12.39 -41.04
N SER A 81 -2.35 -12.58 -41.13
CA SER A 81 -1.38 -11.49 -40.91
C SER A 81 -1.22 -10.54 -42.10
N THR A 82 -1.53 -11.00 -43.32
CA THR A 82 -1.45 -10.19 -44.54
C THR A 82 -2.78 -9.62 -45.01
N GLY A 83 -3.91 -10.16 -44.52
CA GLY A 83 -5.26 -9.65 -44.79
C GLY A 83 -5.72 -8.49 -43.90
N ALA A 84 -5.00 -8.21 -42.81
CA ALA A 84 -5.21 -7.02 -42.00
C ALA A 84 -4.47 -5.84 -42.66
N SER A 85 -5.22 -4.98 -43.35
CA SER A 85 -4.69 -3.75 -43.94
C SER A 85 -3.92 -2.95 -42.88
N TYR A 86 -2.64 -2.73 -43.13
CA TYR A 86 -1.67 -2.05 -42.27
C TYR A 86 -2.08 -0.59 -41.97
N ASP A 87 -3.00 -0.02 -42.77
CA ASP A 87 -3.47 1.36 -42.66
C ASP A 87 -4.56 1.58 -41.59
N GLN A 88 -5.04 0.53 -40.91
CA GLN A 88 -6.04 0.66 -39.83
C GLN A 88 -5.45 0.61 -38.42
N ILE A 89 -4.15 0.33 -38.26
CA ILE A 89 -3.50 0.12 -36.95
C ILE A 89 -2.57 1.29 -36.55
N HIS A 90 -2.22 2.19 -37.47
CA HIS A 90 -1.40 3.37 -37.18
C HIS A 90 -2.10 4.69 -37.52
N SER A 91 -3.21 4.95 -36.83
CA SER A 91 -3.70 6.33 -36.61
C SER A 91 -4.30 6.49 -35.21
N ILE A 92 -3.65 5.96 -34.18
CA ILE A 92 -3.88 6.43 -32.81
C ILE A 92 -3.03 7.69 -32.67
N SER A 93 -3.65 8.82 -33.00
CA SER A 93 -3.13 10.16 -32.73
C SER A 93 -2.71 10.27 -31.27
N LEU A 94 -1.40 10.29 -31.01
CA LEU A 94 -0.77 10.48 -29.69
C LEU A 94 -1.00 11.87 -29.07
N ASN A 95 -1.88 12.70 -29.66
CA ASN A 95 -2.19 14.05 -29.18
C ASN A 95 -3.68 14.30 -28.89
N LYS A 96 -4.49 13.27 -28.64
CA LYS A 96 -5.84 13.48 -28.10
C LYS A 96 -5.81 13.46 -26.57
N PRO A 97 -6.09 14.57 -25.87
CA PRO A 97 -6.31 14.52 -24.43
C PRO A 97 -7.43 13.50 -24.18
N ILE A 98 -7.18 12.57 -23.25
CA ILE A 98 -8.16 11.58 -22.82
C ILE A 98 -9.42 12.36 -22.42
N SER A 99 -10.48 12.19 -23.20
CA SER A 99 -11.81 12.69 -22.86
C SER A 99 -12.22 12.04 -21.52
N PRO A 100 -12.77 12.78 -20.54
CA PRO A 100 -13.19 12.25 -19.24
C PRO A 100 -14.32 11.19 -19.28
N GLU A 101 -14.73 10.74 -20.46
CA GLU A 101 -15.98 10.00 -20.66
C GLU A 101 -15.84 8.47 -20.66
N GLN A 102 -14.67 7.94 -20.29
CA GLN A 102 -14.51 6.52 -19.90
C GLN A 102 -14.22 6.39 -18.39
N SER A 103 -14.87 7.22 -17.58
CA SER A 103 -14.71 7.20 -16.12
C SER A 103 -15.37 5.96 -15.50
N GLY A 104 -14.55 5.20 -14.78
CA GLY A 104 -14.86 4.38 -13.61
C GLY A 104 -16.00 3.38 -13.74
N THR A 105 -15.68 2.08 -13.71
CA THR A 105 -16.65 1.08 -13.27
C THR A 105 -17.05 1.39 -11.83
N LYS A 106 -18.14 2.15 -11.65
CA LYS A 106 -18.86 2.19 -10.38
C LYS A 106 -19.09 0.75 -9.92
N TRP A 107 -18.88 0.49 -8.65
CA TRP A 107 -18.94 -0.83 -7.99
C TRP A 107 -20.03 -1.80 -8.49
N GLY A 108 -21.16 -1.31 -8.99
CA GLY A 108 -22.26 -2.12 -9.52
C GLY A 108 -21.95 -3.06 -10.70
N LYS A 109 -20.73 -3.06 -11.26
CA LYS A 109 -20.28 -4.04 -12.26
C LYS A 109 -19.07 -4.88 -11.81
N ASP A 110 -18.54 -4.63 -10.61
CA ASP A 110 -17.36 -5.34 -10.13
C ASP A 110 -17.75 -6.68 -9.52
N LEU A 111 -17.33 -7.77 -10.17
CA LEU A 111 -17.60 -9.15 -9.73
C LEU A 111 -16.91 -9.51 -8.40
N TYR A 112 -15.96 -8.69 -7.96
CA TYR A 112 -15.22 -8.88 -6.73
C TYR A 112 -15.72 -8.00 -5.58
N PHE A 113 -16.68 -7.12 -5.85
CA PHE A 113 -17.25 -6.23 -4.84
C PHE A 113 -18.52 -6.81 -4.21
N TYR A 114 -18.54 -6.81 -2.87
CA TYR A 114 -19.64 -7.30 -2.07
C TYR A 114 -20.10 -6.21 -1.08
N PRO A 115 -21.19 -5.49 -1.38
CA PRO A 115 -21.69 -4.41 -0.51
C PRO A 115 -22.27 -4.95 0.80
N PRO A 116 -22.49 -4.10 1.82
CA PRO A 116 -23.25 -4.45 3.01
C PRO A 116 -24.59 -5.11 2.67
N LEU A 117 -25.04 -6.04 3.50
CA LEU A 117 -26.40 -6.58 3.43
C LEU A 117 -27.35 -5.56 4.06
N ASP A 118 -28.60 -5.54 3.57
CA ASP A 118 -29.67 -4.71 4.12
C ASP A 118 -30.20 -5.34 5.42
N GLU A 119 -29.35 -5.33 6.45
CA GLU A 119 -29.60 -5.89 7.77
C GLU A 119 -29.36 -4.83 8.84
N GLU A 120 -30.00 -5.01 9.99
CA GLU A 120 -29.77 -4.16 11.15
C GLU A 120 -28.32 -4.27 11.64
N ARG A 121 -27.69 -3.12 11.85
CA ARG A 121 -26.25 -3.02 12.12
C ARG A 121 -25.99 -3.00 13.62
N TYR A 122 -25.15 -3.93 14.06
CA TYR A 122 -24.73 -4.06 15.45
C TYR A 122 -23.20 -4.13 15.57
N PRO A 123 -22.66 -3.95 16.78
CA PRO A 123 -23.28 -3.23 17.90
C PRO A 123 -23.49 -1.75 17.58
N ALA A 124 -24.40 -1.04 18.26
CA ALA A 124 -24.62 0.40 18.04
C ALA A 124 -23.34 1.19 18.34
N VAL A 125 -23.01 2.19 17.49
CA VAL A 125 -21.85 3.06 17.72
C VAL A 125 -22.08 3.87 19.01
N PRO A 126 -21.08 4.02 19.90
CA PRO A 126 -21.24 4.87 21.07
C PRO A 126 -21.63 6.29 20.66
N SER A 127 -22.70 6.84 21.23
CA SER A 127 -23.32 8.08 20.77
C SER A 127 -22.37 9.28 20.72
N TYR A 128 -21.43 9.34 21.66
CA TYR A 128 -20.39 10.38 21.70
C TYR A 128 -19.35 10.26 20.57
N ASN A 129 -19.17 9.09 19.94
CA ASN A 129 -18.34 8.93 18.74
C ASN A 129 -19.13 9.18 17.44
N ILE A 130 -20.46 9.36 17.50
CA ILE A 130 -21.27 9.64 16.30
C ILE A 130 -21.14 11.12 15.96
N LEU A 131 -20.58 11.41 14.78
CA LEU A 131 -20.52 12.76 14.27
C LEU A 131 -21.90 13.17 13.70
N SER A 132 -22.41 14.33 14.13
CA SER A 132 -23.69 14.86 13.62
C SER A 132 -23.63 15.10 12.11
N GLU A 133 -24.73 14.82 11.41
CA GLU A 133 -24.89 15.18 9.98
C GLU A 133 -24.81 16.69 9.74
N THR A 134 -25.08 17.51 10.77
CA THR A 134 -24.94 18.97 10.73
C THR A 134 -23.55 19.46 11.13
N SER A 135 -22.58 18.56 11.32
CA SER A 135 -21.22 18.92 11.70
C SER A 135 -20.52 19.72 10.59
N ASP A 136 -19.99 20.89 10.93
CA ASP A 136 -19.26 21.76 10.01
C ASP A 136 -18.05 21.06 9.37
N ILE A 137 -17.36 20.21 10.15
CA ILE A 137 -16.19 19.49 9.62
C ILE A 137 -16.60 18.40 8.63
N LEU A 138 -17.72 17.71 8.89
CA LEU A 138 -18.26 16.71 7.96
C LEU A 138 -18.75 17.37 6.67
N ALA A 139 -19.47 18.50 6.78
CA ALA A 139 -19.91 19.29 5.64
C ALA A 139 -18.72 19.81 4.83
N SER A 140 -17.69 20.33 5.50
CA SER A 140 -16.45 20.79 4.86
C SER A 140 -15.74 19.66 4.13
N ALA A 141 -15.58 18.49 4.76
CA ALA A 141 -14.98 17.33 4.14
C ALA A 141 -15.75 16.89 2.89
N ARG A 142 -17.09 16.79 2.96
CA ARG A 142 -17.94 16.44 1.80
C ARG A 142 -17.85 17.47 0.67
N ASN A 143 -17.81 18.76 0.99
CA ASN A 143 -17.73 19.83 -0.01
C ASN A 143 -16.36 19.88 -0.69
N MET A 144 -15.30 19.60 0.05
CA MET A 144 -13.92 19.66 -0.46
C MET A 144 -13.47 18.37 -1.14
N THR A 145 -14.11 17.23 -0.84
CA THR A 145 -13.80 15.96 -1.48
C THR A 145 -14.66 15.75 -2.72
N SER A 146 -14.03 15.72 -3.89
CA SER A 146 -14.70 15.37 -5.16
C SER A 146 -14.90 13.85 -5.35
N GLN A 147 -14.87 13.08 -4.26
CA GLN A 147 -15.01 11.62 -4.28
C GLN A 147 -16.09 11.15 -3.30
N SER A 148 -16.66 9.98 -3.56
CA SER A 148 -17.47 9.25 -2.60
C SER A 148 -16.97 7.80 -2.57
N PRO A 149 -16.72 7.25 -1.38
CA PRO A 149 -16.88 7.84 -0.04
C PRO A 149 -15.80 8.90 0.32
N VAL A 150 -16.04 9.66 1.39
CA VAL A 150 -15.14 10.72 1.87
C VAL A 150 -13.87 10.13 2.47
N THR A 151 -13.97 9.07 3.26
CA THR A 151 -12.83 8.41 3.92
C THR A 151 -12.85 6.90 3.66
N PRO A 152 -12.60 6.45 2.41
CA PRO A 152 -12.51 5.02 2.11
C PRO A 152 -11.36 4.41 2.92
N LEU A 153 -11.67 3.43 3.77
CA LEU A 153 -10.71 2.71 4.60
C LEU A 153 -10.56 1.28 4.09
N PHE A 154 -9.39 0.97 3.53
CA PHE A 154 -9.02 -0.40 3.21
C PHE A 154 -8.44 -1.13 4.42
N VAL A 155 -8.94 -2.34 4.67
CA VAL A 155 -8.44 -3.25 5.70
C VAL A 155 -8.03 -4.56 5.02
N PRO A 156 -6.78 -4.69 4.54
CA PRO A 156 -6.29 -5.92 3.94
C PRO A 156 -6.36 -7.11 4.90
N PHE A 157 -6.99 -8.18 4.44
CA PHE A 157 -7.13 -9.44 5.16
C PHE A 157 -6.46 -10.58 4.41
N THR A 158 -5.65 -11.39 5.10
CA THR A 158 -5.15 -12.66 4.54
C THR A 158 -5.52 -13.85 5.41
N ARG A 159 -5.38 -13.71 6.74
CA ARG A 159 -5.60 -14.81 7.68
C ARG A 159 -5.94 -14.31 9.06
N ASN A 160 -6.48 -15.17 9.93
CA ASN A 160 -6.89 -14.81 11.29
C ASN A 160 -8.00 -13.75 11.31
N PHE A 161 -9.22 -14.19 11.00
CA PHE A 161 -10.39 -13.30 10.99
C PHE A 161 -10.74 -12.72 12.37
N VAL A 162 -10.22 -13.31 13.46
CA VAL A 162 -10.45 -12.79 14.82
C VAL A 162 -9.68 -11.47 15.02
N MET A 163 -8.46 -11.37 14.49
CA MET A 163 -7.71 -10.10 14.45
C MET A 163 -8.43 -9.08 13.56
N LEU A 164 -8.84 -9.48 12.35
CA LEU A 164 -9.62 -8.58 11.48
C LEU A 164 -10.88 -8.07 12.19
N ARG A 165 -11.61 -8.96 12.87
CA ARG A 165 -12.85 -8.62 13.57
C ARG A 165 -12.63 -7.54 14.61
N GLN A 166 -11.58 -7.60 15.43
CA GLN A 166 -11.31 -6.54 16.42
C GLN A 166 -10.96 -5.22 15.75
N THR A 167 -10.23 -5.24 14.64
CA THR A 167 -9.83 -4.03 13.91
C THR A 167 -11.07 -3.32 13.40
N ILE A 168 -11.92 -4.03 12.66
CA ILE A 168 -13.18 -3.51 12.14
C ILE A 168 -14.06 -2.95 13.26
N LEU A 169 -14.24 -3.72 14.35
CA LEU A 169 -15.02 -3.27 15.50
C LEU A 169 -14.46 -2.01 16.16
N SER A 170 -13.13 -1.87 16.24
CA SER A 170 -12.51 -0.69 16.84
C SER A 170 -12.71 0.59 16.02
N TYR A 171 -12.60 0.50 14.68
CA TYR A 171 -12.89 1.63 13.79
C TYR A 171 -14.37 2.04 13.85
N ILE A 172 -15.27 1.07 13.86
CA ILE A 172 -16.71 1.32 14.03
C ILE A 172 -16.98 1.98 15.39
N ALA A 173 -16.38 1.47 16.48
CA ALA A 173 -16.55 2.05 17.81
C ALA A 173 -16.02 3.49 17.87
N ALA A 174 -14.95 3.79 17.15
CA ALA A 174 -14.31 5.10 17.06
C ALA A 174 -15.02 6.10 16.12
N GLY A 175 -16.17 5.70 15.54
CA GLY A 175 -17.04 6.58 14.76
C GLY A 175 -16.86 6.49 13.25
N TRP A 176 -15.98 5.61 12.73
CA TRP A 176 -15.79 5.49 11.29
C TRP A 176 -17.05 4.94 10.60
N PRO A 177 -17.56 5.56 9.52
CA PRO A 177 -18.75 5.09 8.82
C PRO A 177 -18.53 3.70 8.22
N ARG A 178 -19.43 2.75 8.56
CA ARG A 178 -19.32 1.33 8.20
C ARG A 178 -19.28 1.10 6.68
N ASP A 179 -20.09 1.86 5.96
CA ASP A 179 -20.20 1.84 4.50
C ASP A 179 -18.97 2.40 3.79
N GLN A 180 -18.03 3.00 4.53
CA GLN A 180 -16.75 3.47 4.01
C GLN A 180 -15.58 2.57 4.40
N ILE A 181 -15.85 1.46 5.11
CA ILE A 181 -14.87 0.43 5.45
C ILE A 181 -14.94 -0.68 4.40
N TYR A 182 -13.78 -1.04 3.84
CA TYR A 182 -13.61 -2.04 2.81
C TYR A 182 -12.59 -3.07 3.27
N ILE A 183 -13.05 -4.27 3.61
CA ILE A 183 -12.16 -5.40 3.82
C ILE A 183 -11.64 -5.84 2.46
N ILE A 184 -10.32 -5.86 2.28
CA ILE A 184 -9.72 -6.47 1.08
C ILE A 184 -9.48 -7.94 1.38
N ASP A 185 -10.34 -8.83 0.87
CA ASP A 185 -10.17 -10.28 1.00
C ASP A 185 -9.02 -10.75 0.09
N ASN A 186 -7.83 -10.80 0.67
CA ASN A 186 -6.59 -11.34 0.12
C ASN A 186 -6.31 -12.74 0.65
N SER A 187 -7.35 -13.53 0.95
CA SER A 187 -7.19 -14.91 1.41
C SER A 187 -6.65 -15.86 0.33
N GLY A 188 -6.82 -15.52 -0.96
CA GLY A 188 -6.46 -16.39 -2.07
C GLY A 188 -7.35 -17.63 -2.22
N THR A 189 -8.51 -17.65 -1.57
CA THR A 189 -9.43 -18.80 -1.55
C THR A 189 -10.54 -18.73 -2.59
N MET A 190 -10.36 -17.88 -3.61
CA MET A 190 -11.37 -17.61 -4.65
C MET A 190 -12.73 -17.26 -4.03
N ASP A 191 -13.82 -17.93 -4.40
CA ASP A 191 -15.17 -17.71 -3.88
C ASP A 191 -15.52 -18.58 -2.67
N ALA A 192 -14.56 -19.33 -2.11
CA ALA A 192 -14.83 -20.27 -1.01
C ALA A 192 -15.40 -19.59 0.24
N ASN A 193 -14.86 -18.44 0.64
CA ASN A 193 -15.40 -17.68 1.77
C ASN A 193 -16.81 -17.14 1.50
N TYR A 194 -17.06 -16.62 0.30
CA TYR A 194 -18.38 -16.12 -0.11
C TYR A 194 -19.44 -17.23 -0.08
N ASN A 195 -19.07 -18.42 -0.56
CA ASN A 195 -19.93 -19.60 -0.61
C ASN A 195 -20.00 -20.36 0.73
N GLY A 196 -19.26 -19.94 1.77
CA GLY A 196 -19.26 -20.59 3.08
C GLY A 196 -18.62 -21.99 3.09
N LEU A 197 -17.63 -22.23 2.23
CA LEU A 197 -16.99 -23.53 2.05
C LEU A 197 -15.81 -23.78 3.01
N LEU A 198 -15.38 -22.76 3.75
CA LEU A 198 -14.27 -22.86 4.70
C LEU A 198 -14.80 -22.91 6.13
N SER A 199 -14.20 -23.75 6.97
CA SER A 199 -14.54 -23.79 8.39
C SER A 199 -13.90 -22.63 9.16
N VAL A 200 -14.49 -22.28 10.31
CA VAL A 200 -13.98 -21.23 11.21
C VAL A 200 -12.55 -21.51 11.71
N THR A 201 -12.07 -22.74 11.64
CA THR A 201 -10.70 -23.10 12.04
C THR A 201 -9.69 -22.98 10.90
N ASN A 202 -10.14 -22.81 9.66
CA ASN A 202 -9.29 -22.57 8.49
C ASN A 202 -8.57 -21.20 8.64
N PRO A 203 -7.24 -21.13 8.42
CA PRO A 203 -6.49 -19.87 8.51
C PRO A 203 -7.04 -18.74 7.64
N PHE A 204 -7.59 -19.09 6.48
CA PHE A 204 -8.05 -18.18 5.44
C PHE A 204 -9.56 -17.89 5.51
N TYR A 205 -10.24 -18.43 6.52
CA TYR A 205 -11.67 -18.21 6.72
C TYR A 205 -12.00 -16.74 6.93
N LEU A 206 -12.98 -16.22 6.20
CA LEU A 206 -13.57 -14.90 6.38
C LEU A 206 -15.10 -15.02 6.44
N ASN A 207 -15.69 -14.49 7.51
CA ASN A 207 -17.15 -14.56 7.69
C ASN A 207 -17.88 -13.45 6.93
N TYR A 208 -18.17 -13.67 5.64
CA TYR A 208 -18.84 -12.67 4.78
C TYR A 208 -20.19 -12.21 5.35
N LYS A 209 -21.00 -13.12 5.90
CA LYS A 209 -22.32 -12.80 6.47
C LYS A 209 -22.19 -11.89 7.68
N LEU A 210 -21.26 -12.17 8.60
CA LEU A 210 -21.03 -11.35 9.78
C LEU A 210 -20.58 -9.92 9.41
N PHE A 211 -19.59 -9.80 8.53
CA PHE A 211 -19.01 -8.51 8.19
C PHE A 211 -19.98 -7.65 7.35
N ARG A 212 -20.65 -8.25 6.35
CA ARG A 212 -21.56 -7.51 5.47
C ARG A 212 -22.92 -7.26 6.11
N GLY A 213 -23.45 -8.21 6.88
CA GLY A 213 -24.72 -8.09 7.59
C GLY A 213 -24.55 -7.32 8.88
N ARG A 214 -24.34 -8.04 9.99
CA ARG A 214 -24.25 -7.47 11.34
C ARG A 214 -23.34 -6.25 11.43
N TYR A 215 -22.14 -6.27 10.84
CA TYR A 215 -21.22 -5.13 10.92
C TYR A 215 -21.42 -4.08 9.83
N GLY A 216 -22.12 -4.41 8.75
CA GLY A 216 -22.48 -3.47 7.69
C GLY A 216 -21.30 -2.89 6.90
N VAL A 217 -20.20 -3.64 6.74
CA VAL A 217 -19.00 -3.19 5.99
C VAL A 217 -18.92 -3.83 4.61
N ASN A 218 -18.16 -3.21 3.71
CA ASN A 218 -17.92 -3.73 2.37
C ASN A 218 -16.82 -4.79 2.38
N ILE A 219 -16.87 -5.71 1.42
CA ILE A 219 -15.77 -6.63 1.11
C ILE A 219 -15.42 -6.47 -0.38
N VAL A 220 -14.13 -6.32 -0.67
CA VAL A 220 -13.57 -6.36 -2.03
C VAL A 220 -12.62 -7.55 -2.07
N ARG A 221 -12.85 -8.49 -2.98
CA ARG A 221 -12.03 -9.70 -3.07
C ARG A 221 -10.90 -9.55 -4.08
N THR A 222 -9.71 -10.02 -3.74
CA THR A 222 -8.62 -10.17 -4.72
C THR A 222 -8.86 -11.39 -5.63
N PRO A 223 -8.39 -11.37 -6.89
CA PRO A 223 -8.57 -12.52 -7.79
C PRO A 223 -7.69 -13.72 -7.42
N THR A 224 -6.63 -13.51 -6.64
CA THR A 224 -5.70 -14.54 -6.14
C THR A 224 -4.96 -14.00 -4.92
N LEU A 225 -4.17 -14.82 -4.25
CA LEU A 225 -3.31 -14.38 -3.14
C LEU A 225 -2.23 -13.43 -3.66
N LEU A 226 -2.29 -12.17 -3.25
CA LEU A 226 -1.30 -11.14 -3.57
C LEU A 226 -0.27 -11.03 -2.44
N ASN A 227 1.00 -10.79 -2.80
CA ASN A 227 2.01 -10.35 -1.83
C ASN A 227 1.73 -8.91 -1.37
N PHE A 228 2.49 -8.39 -0.40
CA PHE A 228 2.21 -7.06 0.16
C PHE A 228 2.31 -5.95 -0.88
N ALA A 229 3.38 -5.92 -1.70
CA ALA A 229 3.54 -4.90 -2.73
C ALA A 229 2.43 -4.96 -3.80
N GLN A 230 2.07 -6.15 -4.23
CA GLN A 230 0.94 -6.39 -5.14
C GLN A 230 -0.39 -5.94 -4.53
N LEU A 231 -0.59 -6.18 -3.23
CA LEU A 231 -1.80 -5.77 -2.50
C LEU A 231 -1.89 -4.25 -2.35
N GLN A 232 -0.77 -3.57 -2.10
CA GLN A 232 -0.71 -2.11 -2.11
C GLN A 232 -1.06 -1.53 -3.49
N ASN A 233 -0.50 -2.13 -4.55
CA ASN A 233 -0.85 -1.76 -5.92
C ASN A 233 -2.32 -2.05 -6.25
N TYR A 234 -2.89 -3.14 -5.72
CA TYR A 234 -4.31 -3.46 -5.89
C TYR A 234 -5.21 -2.40 -5.24
N MET A 235 -4.90 -1.96 -4.01
CA MET A 235 -5.63 -0.87 -3.34
C MET A 235 -5.51 0.45 -4.10
N LEU A 236 -4.30 0.79 -4.58
CA LEU A 236 -4.08 1.98 -5.40
C LEU A 236 -4.85 1.93 -6.72
N ALA A 237 -4.79 0.80 -7.44
CA ALA A 237 -5.53 0.59 -8.68
C ALA A 237 -7.05 0.65 -8.45
N THR A 238 -7.53 0.13 -7.32
CA THR A 238 -8.94 0.23 -6.91
C THR A 238 -9.33 1.69 -6.73
N ALA A 239 -8.53 2.48 -6.01
CA ALA A 239 -8.79 3.91 -5.81
C ALA A 239 -8.78 4.69 -7.15
N ILE A 240 -7.83 4.41 -8.05
CA ILE A 240 -7.79 4.98 -9.40
C ILE A 240 -9.07 4.65 -10.18
N ASN A 241 -9.49 3.38 -10.18
CA ASN A 241 -10.69 2.93 -10.90
C ASN A 241 -11.98 3.53 -10.35
N GLN A 242 -12.01 3.87 -9.06
CA GLN A 242 -13.14 4.56 -8.42
C GLN A 242 -13.03 6.09 -8.48
N ASN A 243 -12.01 6.64 -9.16
CA ASN A 243 -11.69 8.07 -9.20
C ASN A 243 -11.55 8.71 -7.81
N TRP A 244 -10.99 7.96 -6.85
CA TRP A 244 -10.67 8.49 -5.54
C TRP A 244 -9.34 9.26 -5.62
N THR A 245 -9.34 10.46 -5.06
CA THR A 245 -8.15 11.30 -4.89
C THR A 245 -7.28 10.85 -3.72
N HIS A 246 -7.87 10.14 -2.77
CA HIS A 246 -7.19 9.60 -1.60
C HIS A 246 -7.92 8.39 -1.03
N PHE A 247 -7.19 7.60 -0.25
CA PHE A 247 -7.76 6.53 0.56
C PHE A 247 -6.94 6.33 1.84
N TYR A 248 -7.57 5.70 2.82
CA TYR A 248 -6.93 5.25 4.04
C TYR A 248 -6.68 3.74 3.96
N TRP A 249 -5.61 3.27 4.58
CA TRP A 249 -5.43 1.85 4.84
C TRP A 249 -4.90 1.61 6.25
N THR A 250 -5.23 0.45 6.81
CA THR A 250 -4.81 0.02 8.15
C THR A 250 -4.47 -1.45 8.17
N HIS A 251 -3.59 -1.87 9.08
CA HIS A 251 -3.31 -3.29 9.26
C HIS A 251 -4.51 -4.00 9.92
N GLN A 252 -4.69 -5.29 9.62
CA GLN A 252 -5.75 -6.13 10.21
C GLN A 252 -5.50 -6.55 11.67
N ASP A 253 -4.36 -6.16 12.27
CA ASP A 253 -4.01 -6.41 13.67
C ASP A 253 -3.97 -5.13 14.52
N VAL A 254 -4.46 -4.02 13.98
CA VAL A 254 -4.53 -2.72 14.65
C VAL A 254 -5.84 -2.52 15.38
N VAL A 255 -5.79 -1.91 16.56
CA VAL A 255 -6.95 -1.43 17.32
C VAL A 255 -6.84 0.08 17.49
N VAL A 256 -7.92 0.80 17.21
CA VAL A 256 -7.97 2.25 17.39
C VAL A 256 -8.92 2.66 18.52
N LEU A 257 -8.57 3.73 19.25
CA LEU A 257 -9.43 4.38 20.24
C LEU A 257 -9.45 5.90 20.04
N SER A 258 -10.65 6.49 20.16
CA SER A 258 -10.80 7.93 20.40
C SER A 258 -10.15 8.30 21.73
N ASP A 259 -9.49 9.46 21.81
CA ASP A 259 -8.93 9.92 23.08
C ASP A 259 -10.02 10.52 23.98
N GLU A 260 -10.75 9.64 24.67
CA GLU A 260 -11.91 10.00 25.48
C GLU A 260 -11.59 10.86 26.72
N LEU A 261 -10.31 11.09 27.02
CA LEU A 261 -9.85 11.96 28.12
C LEU A 261 -9.45 13.36 27.62
N SER A 262 -9.46 13.59 26.31
CA SER A 262 -9.12 14.89 25.73
C SER A 262 -10.23 15.92 26.00
N THR A 263 -9.83 17.16 26.29
CA THR A 263 -10.72 18.30 26.50
C THR A 263 -10.29 19.47 25.59
N PRO A 264 -11.12 19.94 24.64
CA PRO A 264 -12.41 19.36 24.26
C PRO A 264 -12.26 17.94 23.67
N TYR A 265 -13.29 17.13 23.88
CA TYR A 265 -13.36 15.79 23.31
C TYR A 265 -13.69 15.86 21.83
N HIS A 266 -12.96 15.08 21.03
CA HIS A 266 -13.26 14.81 19.63
C HIS A 266 -13.00 13.33 19.36
N SER A 267 -13.93 12.69 18.66
CA SER A 267 -13.77 11.30 18.23
C SER A 267 -12.55 11.15 17.31
N LEU A 268 -12.01 9.93 17.20
CA LEU A 268 -10.94 9.65 16.24
C LEU A 268 -11.38 9.98 14.82
N TYR A 269 -12.61 9.61 14.44
CA TYR A 269 -13.14 9.90 13.11
C TYR A 269 -13.21 11.41 12.82
N GLU A 270 -13.67 12.21 13.78
CA GLU A 270 -13.68 13.67 13.65
C GLU A 270 -12.27 14.25 13.49
N ARG A 271 -11.29 13.76 14.25
CA ARG A 271 -9.88 14.17 14.12
C ARG A 271 -9.29 13.77 12.77
N VAL A 272 -9.68 12.62 12.22
CA VAL A 272 -9.32 12.19 10.86
C VAL A 272 -9.89 13.15 9.81
N LEU A 273 -11.16 13.55 9.92
CA LEU A 273 -11.77 14.53 9.01
C LEU A 273 -11.11 15.90 9.12
N THR A 274 -10.84 16.39 10.33
CA THR A 274 -10.08 17.64 10.56
C THR A 274 -8.72 17.58 9.89
N SER A 275 -8.01 16.45 10.02
CA SER A 275 -6.75 16.24 9.33
C SER A 275 -6.94 16.31 7.81
N LEU A 276 -7.91 15.58 7.26
CA LEU A 276 -8.18 15.53 5.82
C LEU A 276 -8.49 16.91 5.24
N VAL A 277 -9.42 17.64 5.86
CA VAL A 277 -9.82 19.00 5.43
C VAL A 277 -8.63 19.94 5.38
N SER A 278 -7.73 19.87 6.36
CA SER A 278 -6.51 20.71 6.36
C SER A 278 -5.48 20.31 5.29
N LEU A 279 -5.54 19.07 4.77
CA LEU A 279 -4.58 18.52 3.81
C LEU A 279 -5.05 18.62 2.36
N ILE A 280 -6.36 18.69 2.11
CA ILE A 280 -6.91 18.80 0.75
C ILE A 280 -6.33 20.01 -0.02
N PRO A 281 -6.20 21.22 0.56
CA PRO A 281 -5.67 22.38 -0.17
C PRO A 281 -4.24 22.16 -0.71
N THR A 282 -3.44 21.31 -0.04
CA THR A 282 -2.05 21.03 -0.43
C THR A 282 -1.88 19.74 -1.24
N MET A 283 -2.94 18.94 -1.39
CA MET A 283 -2.88 17.59 -1.97
C MET A 283 -2.52 17.60 -3.46
N ASN A 284 -3.08 18.51 -4.26
CA ASN A 284 -2.95 18.50 -5.73
C ASN A 284 -2.84 19.90 -6.36
N SER A 285 -2.45 20.93 -5.62
CA SER A 285 -2.33 22.28 -6.18
C SER A 285 -1.03 22.43 -6.99
N LYS A 286 -1.05 23.28 -8.03
CA LYS A 286 0.16 23.59 -8.81
C LYS A 286 1.25 24.25 -7.95
N SER A 287 0.85 25.07 -6.98
CA SER A 287 1.78 25.74 -6.07
C SER A 287 2.46 24.75 -5.13
N THR A 288 1.76 23.74 -4.63
CA THR A 288 2.39 22.73 -3.77
C THR A 288 3.31 21.79 -4.53
N LEU A 289 3.02 21.54 -5.81
CA LEU A 289 3.94 20.80 -6.69
C LEU A 289 5.24 21.58 -6.93
N GLN A 290 5.17 22.88 -7.19
CA GLN A 290 6.35 23.72 -7.42
C GLN A 290 7.13 24.00 -6.13
N GLY A 291 6.43 24.15 -5.00
CA GLY A 291 7.02 24.46 -3.71
C GLY A 291 7.39 23.25 -2.85
N GLY A 292 7.35 22.02 -3.38
CA GLY A 292 7.73 20.80 -2.64
C GLY A 292 6.85 20.46 -1.44
N SER A 293 5.69 21.10 -1.28
CA SER A 293 4.79 20.92 -0.13
C SER A 293 3.66 19.92 -0.40
N ARG A 294 3.66 19.30 -1.58
CA ARG A 294 2.67 18.28 -1.96
C ARG A 294 2.99 16.97 -1.26
N TRP A 295 2.17 16.60 -0.29
CA TRP A 295 2.39 15.38 0.51
C TRP A 295 2.02 14.11 -0.25
N SER A 296 2.73 13.02 0.03
CA SER A 296 2.49 11.69 -0.52
C SER A 296 1.64 10.81 0.39
N ILE A 297 2.04 10.76 1.66
CA ILE A 297 1.47 9.90 2.69
C ILE A 297 1.32 10.70 3.98
N VAL A 298 0.30 10.37 4.76
CA VAL A 298 0.21 10.80 6.16
C VAL A 298 0.09 9.58 7.07
N TRP A 299 1.04 9.43 7.98
CA TRP A 299 1.04 8.45 9.05
C TRP A 299 0.32 9.01 10.26
N TYR A 300 -0.65 8.26 10.78
CA TYR A 300 -1.38 8.66 11.98
C TYR A 300 -0.77 8.12 13.28
N ASP A 301 -0.15 6.94 13.18
CA ASP A 301 0.74 6.35 14.19
C ASP A 301 1.51 5.26 13.46
N PHE A 302 2.73 5.56 13.04
CA PHE A 302 3.48 4.70 12.12
C PHE A 302 2.68 4.38 10.83
N ASP A 303 2.98 3.28 10.15
CA ASP A 303 2.21 2.80 8.99
C ASP A 303 0.87 2.13 9.36
N TRP A 304 0.51 2.08 10.65
CA TRP A 304 -0.65 1.34 11.16
C TRP A 304 -1.99 1.90 10.68
N LEU A 305 -2.09 3.22 10.55
CA LEU A 305 -3.18 3.92 9.87
C LEU A 305 -2.57 5.00 8.99
N THR A 306 -2.83 4.89 7.70
CA THR A 306 -2.12 5.67 6.70
C THR A 306 -3.10 6.27 5.70
N LEU A 307 -2.98 7.56 5.42
CA LEU A 307 -3.66 8.26 4.33
C LEU A 307 -2.73 8.36 3.12
N VAL A 308 -3.21 7.97 1.94
CA VAL A 308 -2.45 7.95 0.69
C VAL A 308 -3.01 8.99 -0.29
N ASN A 309 -2.13 9.83 -0.84
CA ASN A 309 -2.44 10.72 -1.95
C ASN A 309 -2.34 9.96 -3.27
N VAL A 310 -3.49 9.63 -3.88
CA VAL A 310 -3.53 8.86 -5.12
C VAL A 310 -2.87 9.63 -6.26
N GLY A 311 -3.02 10.96 -6.30
CA GLY A 311 -2.42 11.81 -7.33
C GLY A 311 -0.89 11.82 -7.30
N VAL A 312 -0.29 11.57 -6.12
CA VAL A 312 1.16 11.40 -6.00
C VAL A 312 1.57 9.97 -6.38
N ALA A 313 0.88 8.97 -5.83
CA ALA A 313 1.21 7.56 -6.02
C ALA A 313 1.01 7.04 -7.46
N SER A 314 0.09 7.63 -8.23
CA SER A 314 -0.33 7.09 -9.54
C SER A 314 0.21 7.86 -10.75
N SER A 315 0.68 9.10 -10.58
CA SER A 315 1.05 9.93 -11.73
C SER A 315 2.44 9.56 -12.26
N PRO A 316 2.57 9.19 -13.55
CA PRO A 316 3.86 8.84 -14.15
C PRO A 316 4.83 10.02 -14.20
N LYS A 317 4.31 11.26 -14.12
CA LYS A 317 5.12 12.48 -14.13
C LYS A 317 5.86 12.73 -12.82
N ASN A 318 5.49 12.02 -11.75
CA ASN A 318 6.05 12.26 -10.42
C ASN A 318 7.35 11.51 -10.17
N GLY A 319 7.74 10.57 -11.04
CA GLY A 319 8.99 9.81 -10.91
C GLY A 319 9.02 8.75 -9.79
N VAL A 320 7.99 8.70 -8.93
CA VAL A 320 7.91 7.70 -7.84
C VAL A 320 7.71 6.31 -8.43
N GLY A 321 6.65 6.09 -9.22
CA GLY A 321 6.20 4.76 -9.63
C GLY A 321 5.39 4.05 -8.54
N SER A 322 4.68 2.97 -8.88
CA SER A 322 3.90 2.18 -7.91
C SER A 322 4.80 1.36 -6.97
N TRP A 323 4.24 0.55 -6.07
CA TRP A 323 5.02 -0.38 -5.24
C TRP A 323 5.73 -1.41 -6.14
N ASP A 324 7.00 -1.71 -5.88
CA ASP A 324 7.75 -2.69 -6.67
C ASP A 324 7.34 -4.11 -6.30
N THR A 325 6.67 -4.81 -7.21
CA THR A 325 6.18 -6.17 -6.99
C THR A 325 7.30 -7.21 -6.89
N PHE A 326 8.54 -6.89 -7.30
CA PHE A 326 9.72 -7.74 -7.10
C PHE A 326 10.34 -7.59 -5.71
N VAL A 327 9.86 -6.64 -4.91
CA VAL A 327 10.11 -6.51 -3.48
C VAL A 327 8.80 -6.84 -2.74
N PRO A 328 8.50 -8.12 -2.48
CA PRO A 328 7.13 -8.58 -2.20
C PRO A 328 6.59 -8.29 -0.78
N TYR A 329 7.46 -8.06 0.21
CA TYR A 329 7.09 -7.92 1.63
C TYR A 329 7.91 -6.81 2.32
N TYR A 330 8.44 -7.04 3.54
CA TYR A 330 8.99 -6.01 4.45
C TYR A 330 10.15 -5.11 3.99
N ALA A 331 10.65 -5.25 2.76
CA ALA A 331 11.60 -4.29 2.21
C ALA A 331 10.92 -3.28 1.28
N THR A 332 9.66 -3.52 0.92
CA THR A 332 8.90 -2.74 -0.07
C THR A 332 8.42 -1.41 0.48
N ASP A 333 8.17 -1.35 1.80
CA ASP A 333 7.92 -0.13 2.55
C ASP A 333 9.14 0.78 2.50
N CYS A 334 10.34 0.26 2.81
CA CYS A 334 11.58 1.01 2.66
C CYS A 334 11.77 1.49 1.21
N ASP A 335 11.63 0.62 0.21
CA ASP A 335 11.75 1.00 -1.21
C ASP A 335 10.78 2.13 -1.58
N TYR A 336 9.49 1.94 -1.35
CA TYR A 336 8.47 2.88 -1.78
C TYR A 336 8.56 4.22 -1.03
N TYR A 337 8.76 4.20 0.29
CA TYR A 337 8.86 5.42 1.09
C TYR A 337 10.13 6.23 0.77
N GLU A 338 11.25 5.57 0.50
CA GLU A 338 12.45 6.28 0.05
C GLU A 338 12.26 6.88 -1.35
N ARG A 339 11.61 6.18 -2.29
CA ARG A 339 11.28 6.76 -3.61
C ARG A 339 10.39 8.00 -3.50
N LEU A 340 9.47 8.03 -2.53
CA LEU A 340 8.66 9.22 -2.25
C LEU A 340 9.52 10.39 -1.76
N ARG A 341 10.43 10.14 -0.81
CA ARG A 341 11.34 11.16 -0.26
C ARG A 341 12.28 11.72 -1.33
N LEU A 342 12.94 10.82 -2.08
CA LEU A 342 13.86 11.18 -3.17
C LEU A 342 13.15 11.94 -4.31
N SER A 343 11.85 11.73 -4.49
CA SER A 343 11.04 12.46 -5.45
C SER A 343 10.46 13.77 -4.89
N GLY A 344 10.86 14.19 -3.68
CA GLY A 344 10.45 15.45 -3.06
C GLY A 344 9.02 15.48 -2.51
N TYR A 345 8.41 14.32 -2.25
CA TYR A 345 7.05 14.24 -1.69
C TYR A 345 7.08 13.90 -0.19
N PRO A 346 6.86 14.87 0.71
CA PRO A 346 6.93 14.62 2.15
C PRO A 346 5.91 13.57 2.61
N ILE A 347 6.39 12.71 3.51
CA ILE A 347 5.57 11.84 4.36
C ILE A 347 5.31 12.61 5.65
N LEU A 348 4.05 12.86 5.97
CA LEU A 348 3.66 13.64 7.15
C LEU A 348 3.29 12.70 8.30
N GLU A 349 3.42 13.20 9.53
CA GLU A 349 2.96 12.51 10.74
C GLU A 349 1.92 13.36 11.46
N ARG A 350 0.80 12.76 11.89
CA ARG A 350 -0.28 13.46 12.59
C ARG A 350 -0.94 12.58 13.61
N LYS A 351 -1.25 13.10 14.80
CA LYS A 351 -1.95 12.31 15.82
C LYS A 351 -3.47 12.52 15.76
N VAL A 352 -4.25 11.44 15.69
CA VAL A 352 -5.74 11.47 15.69
C VAL A 352 -6.39 10.67 16.81
N GLY A 353 -5.61 9.95 17.61
CA GLY A 353 -6.12 9.15 18.71
C GLY A 353 -5.01 8.26 19.27
N ASP A 354 -5.41 7.15 19.88
CA ASP A 354 -4.48 6.07 20.23
C ASP A 354 -4.67 4.89 19.28
N ILE A 355 -3.57 4.44 18.68
CA ILE A 355 -3.54 3.33 17.73
C ILE A 355 -2.60 2.27 18.31
N PHE A 356 -3.07 1.03 18.36
CA PHE A 356 -2.36 -0.07 19.00
C PHE A 356 -2.15 -1.20 18.02
N ASP A 357 -0.89 -1.55 17.78
CA ASP A 357 -0.51 -2.71 16.99
C ASP A 357 -0.38 -3.96 17.87
N LEU A 358 -1.25 -4.95 17.69
CA LEU A 358 -1.42 -6.06 18.63
C LEU A 358 -0.91 -7.41 18.09
N SER A 359 -0.44 -8.28 18.99
CA SER A 359 0.00 -9.65 18.66
C SER A 359 -1.04 -10.71 18.98
N LYS A 360 -2.13 -10.33 19.66
CA LYS A 360 -3.18 -11.23 20.13
C LYS A 360 -4.53 -10.52 20.09
N PRO A 361 -5.64 -11.25 19.88
CA PRO A 361 -6.95 -10.65 19.84
C PRO A 361 -7.39 -10.16 21.23
N VAL A 362 -8.09 -9.03 21.28
CA VAL A 362 -8.78 -8.54 22.46
C VAL A 362 -9.92 -9.50 22.81
N PRO A 363 -9.93 -10.10 24.02
CA PRO A 363 -11.02 -10.98 24.43
C PRO A 363 -12.35 -10.25 24.41
N ASN A 364 -13.38 -10.86 23.79
CA ASN A 364 -14.72 -10.30 23.67
C ASN A 364 -14.73 -8.86 23.08
N ALA A 365 -14.07 -8.68 21.93
CA ALA A 365 -13.91 -7.38 21.25
C ALA A 365 -15.20 -6.51 21.19
N GLU A 366 -16.36 -7.08 20.87
CA GLU A 366 -17.63 -6.33 20.89
C GLU A 366 -17.90 -5.70 22.27
N SER A 367 -17.83 -6.50 23.34
CA SER A 367 -18.06 -6.01 24.71
C SER A 367 -16.98 -5.03 25.17
N ALA A 368 -15.73 -5.25 24.75
CA ALA A 368 -14.62 -4.39 25.09
C ALA A 368 -14.77 -2.98 24.48
N PHE A 369 -15.13 -2.90 23.20
CA PHE A 369 -15.20 -1.62 22.48
C PHE A 369 -16.53 -0.89 22.70
N PHE A 370 -17.65 -1.62 22.79
CA PHE A 370 -18.99 -1.03 22.83
C PHE A 370 -19.65 -1.08 24.21
N GLY A 371 -19.05 -1.76 25.19
CA GLY A 371 -19.67 -2.03 26.49
C GLY A 371 -20.51 -3.30 26.48
N LYS A 372 -21.02 -3.70 27.65
CA LYS A 372 -21.94 -4.85 27.76
C LYS A 372 -23.27 -4.48 27.10
N ALA A 373 -23.80 -5.35 26.24
CA ALA A 373 -25.18 -5.26 25.78
C ALA A 373 -26.09 -5.30 27.02
N ARG A 374 -26.72 -4.17 27.35
CA ARG A 374 -27.65 -4.08 28.48
C ARG A 374 -29.04 -4.48 27.99
N ASN A 375 -29.74 -5.27 28.81
CA ASN A 375 -31.14 -5.63 28.58
C ASN A 375 -31.98 -4.37 28.35
N ASN A 376 -32.91 -4.46 27.41
CA ASN A 376 -33.82 -3.42 26.90
C ASN A 376 -34.65 -2.69 27.98
N THR A 377 -34.03 -1.80 28.75
CA THR A 377 -34.75 -0.80 29.55
C THR A 377 -34.17 0.58 29.24
N GLU A 378 -35.06 1.44 28.73
CA GLU A 378 -34.84 2.73 28.08
C GLU A 378 -34.32 3.86 29.00
N GLU A 379 -33.34 3.61 29.86
CA GLU A 379 -32.60 4.67 30.56
C GLU A 379 -31.14 4.74 30.09
N ASP A 380 -31.03 5.44 28.96
CA ASP A 380 -29.99 6.36 28.53
C ASP A 380 -28.73 6.48 29.41
N SER A 381 -27.69 5.74 29.04
CA SER A 381 -26.36 6.30 28.79
C SER A 381 -25.48 5.18 28.26
N GLY A 382 -25.19 5.23 26.96
CA GLY A 382 -24.01 4.58 26.38
C GLY A 382 -22.79 4.82 27.27
N ARG A 383 -21.78 3.96 27.15
CA ARG A 383 -20.48 4.12 27.83
C ARG A 383 -20.14 5.62 27.93
N LEU A 384 -20.04 6.17 29.13
CA LEU A 384 -19.74 7.59 29.24
C LEU A 384 -18.35 7.85 28.66
N CYS A 385 -18.20 8.94 27.91
CA CYS A 385 -16.90 9.39 27.41
C CYS A 385 -15.93 9.51 28.60
N GLY A 386 -14.78 8.84 28.52
CA GLY A 386 -13.76 8.87 29.54
C GLY A 386 -14.05 7.95 30.72
N SER A 387 -14.95 6.97 30.54
CA SER A 387 -15.32 5.97 31.56
C SER A 387 -14.13 5.21 32.15
N SER A 388 -14.33 4.63 33.35
CA SER A 388 -13.37 3.69 33.95
C SER A 388 -13.09 2.50 33.03
N GLN A 389 -14.11 2.01 32.32
CA GLN A 389 -13.97 0.97 31.31
C GLN A 389 -13.04 1.39 30.16
N TYR A 390 -13.11 2.65 29.70
CA TYR A 390 -12.18 3.21 28.72
C TYR A 390 -10.75 3.18 29.23
N THR A 391 -10.54 3.64 30.47
CA THR A 391 -9.20 3.67 31.05
C THR A 391 -8.62 2.26 31.21
N GLU A 392 -9.42 1.29 31.66
CA GLU A 392 -9.03 -0.11 31.76
C GLU A 392 -8.67 -0.71 30.39
N LEU A 393 -9.53 -0.49 29.39
CA LEU A 393 -9.26 -0.95 28.02
C LEU A 393 -7.97 -0.34 27.46
N LYS A 394 -7.81 0.99 27.55
CA LYS A 394 -6.62 1.71 27.07
C LYS A 394 -5.35 1.18 27.74
N ASN A 395 -5.38 0.95 29.05
CA ASN A 395 -4.25 0.38 29.79
C ASN A 395 -3.96 -1.07 29.35
N LYS A 396 -4.99 -1.89 29.14
CA LYS A 396 -4.85 -3.25 28.64
C LYS A 396 -4.22 -3.29 27.24
N LEU A 397 -4.68 -2.43 26.33
CA LEU A 397 -4.13 -2.33 24.97
C LEU A 397 -2.66 -1.89 24.97
N LYS A 398 -2.31 -0.91 25.81
CA LYS A 398 -0.89 -0.52 26.02
C LYS A 398 -0.03 -1.69 26.48
N LEU A 399 -0.53 -2.51 27.39
CA LEU A 399 0.18 -3.70 27.85
C LEU A 399 0.35 -4.74 26.73
N MET A 400 -0.72 -5.03 25.99
CA MET A 400 -0.69 -5.98 24.87
C MET A 400 0.27 -5.54 23.75
N MET A 401 0.30 -4.25 23.42
CA MET A 401 1.24 -3.69 22.45
C MET A 401 2.69 -3.80 22.94
N LYS A 402 2.94 -3.57 24.23
CA LYS A 402 4.27 -3.77 24.84
C LYS A 402 4.69 -5.25 24.78
N GLU A 403 3.79 -6.18 25.02
CA GLU A 403 4.04 -7.62 24.92
C GLU A 403 4.38 -8.07 23.49
N LYS A 404 3.77 -7.45 22.46
CA LYS A 404 4.12 -7.69 21.05
C LYS A 404 5.59 -7.41 20.78
N GLY A 405 6.10 -6.29 21.27
CA GLY A 405 7.52 -5.94 21.14
C GLY A 405 8.48 -6.99 21.69
N ALA A 406 8.05 -7.78 22.69
CA ALA A 406 8.85 -8.84 23.30
C ALA A 406 8.68 -10.23 22.65
N SER A 407 7.54 -10.50 22.00
CA SER A 407 7.16 -11.86 21.57
C SER A 407 7.49 -12.19 20.11
N GLY A 408 8.04 -11.23 19.36
CA GLY A 408 8.31 -11.35 17.92
C GLY A 408 7.17 -10.82 17.04
N ARG A 409 7.49 -10.51 15.78
CA ARG A 409 6.54 -9.95 14.80
C ARG A 409 5.57 -11.02 14.29
N ASN A 410 4.31 -10.63 14.07
CA ASN A 410 3.31 -11.40 13.32
C ASN A 410 3.01 -12.83 13.82
N THR A 411 3.18 -13.09 15.12
CA THR A 411 2.90 -14.41 15.72
C THR A 411 1.43 -14.84 15.63
N TRP A 412 0.50 -13.87 15.53
CA TRP A 412 -0.94 -14.13 15.37
C TRP A 412 -1.29 -14.80 14.03
N GLN A 413 -0.44 -14.67 13.03
CA GLN A 413 -0.69 -15.18 11.68
C GLN A 413 -0.80 -16.70 11.62
N ASP A 414 -0.25 -17.38 12.63
CA ASP A 414 -0.18 -18.84 12.71
C ASP A 414 -1.20 -19.44 13.69
N ALA A 415 -2.14 -18.64 14.20
CA ALA A 415 -3.05 -19.06 15.27
C ALA A 415 -4.12 -20.08 14.84
N GLN A 416 -4.57 -20.02 13.59
CA GLN A 416 -5.55 -20.95 13.02
C GLN A 416 -4.81 -22.03 12.23
N LYS A 417 -5.20 -23.31 12.42
CA LYS A 417 -4.48 -24.48 11.88
C LYS A 417 -5.39 -25.51 11.19
N GLY A 418 -6.69 -25.25 11.12
CA GLY A 418 -7.68 -26.17 10.58
C GLY A 418 -7.72 -26.19 9.05
N GLY A 419 -8.84 -26.68 8.52
CA GLY A 419 -9.12 -26.66 7.08
C GLY A 419 -8.69 -27.89 6.29
N LYS A 420 -8.06 -28.91 6.90
CA LYS A 420 -7.63 -30.12 6.17
C LYS A 420 -8.79 -30.79 5.42
N GLY A 421 -8.67 -30.87 4.09
CA GLY A 421 -9.68 -31.47 3.20
C GLY A 421 -10.69 -30.48 2.63
N GLU A 422 -10.58 -29.19 2.96
CA GLU A 422 -11.37 -28.12 2.37
C GLU A 422 -10.75 -27.66 1.03
N PRO A 423 -11.50 -26.91 0.20
CA PRO A 423 -10.90 -26.18 -0.92
C PRO A 423 -9.83 -25.20 -0.42
N TRP A 424 -8.74 -25.03 -1.17
CA TRP A 424 -7.70 -24.04 -0.90
C TRP A 424 -7.00 -24.18 0.46
N THR A 425 -6.82 -25.42 0.94
CA THR A 425 -6.04 -25.70 2.14
C THR A 425 -4.53 -25.71 1.84
N TYR A 426 -3.78 -24.92 2.61
CA TYR A 426 -2.34 -25.06 2.73
C TYR A 426 -2.01 -25.71 4.08
N ASP A 427 -0.91 -26.45 4.15
CA ASP A 427 -0.30 -26.72 5.45
C ASP A 427 0.10 -25.38 6.08
N PRO A 428 -0.44 -24.99 7.25
CA PRO A 428 -0.23 -23.66 7.81
C PRO A 428 1.26 -23.36 8.08
N SER A 429 2.01 -24.36 8.53
CA SER A 429 3.44 -24.23 8.83
C SER A 429 4.27 -24.11 7.55
N GLY A 430 3.96 -24.89 6.52
CA GLY A 430 4.56 -24.81 5.20
C GLY A 430 4.28 -23.46 4.53
N PHE A 431 3.04 -22.96 4.62
CA PHE A 431 2.68 -21.63 4.14
C PHE A 431 3.48 -20.53 4.86
N GLN A 432 3.56 -20.60 6.20
CA GLN A 432 4.33 -19.63 6.99
C GLN A 432 5.82 -19.64 6.61
N THR A 433 6.38 -20.81 6.33
CA THR A 433 7.78 -20.97 5.90
C THR A 433 7.99 -20.34 4.53
N ALA A 434 7.19 -20.72 3.54
CA ALA A 434 7.28 -20.17 2.18
C ALA A 434 7.10 -18.64 2.15
N TRP A 435 6.22 -18.11 3.01
CA TRP A 435 6.02 -16.69 3.17
C TRP A 435 7.27 -15.97 3.68
N TRP A 436 7.93 -16.51 4.72
CA TRP A 436 9.17 -15.96 5.25
C TRP A 436 10.33 -16.06 4.27
N ASP A 437 10.43 -17.15 3.52
CA ASP A 437 11.46 -17.32 2.48
C ASP A 437 11.33 -16.24 1.40
N MET A 438 10.10 -15.97 0.94
CA MET A 438 9.83 -14.92 -0.04
C MET A 438 10.11 -13.52 0.52
N ALA A 439 9.78 -13.28 1.80
CA ALA A 439 10.10 -12.02 2.47
C ALA A 439 11.62 -11.81 2.59
N ALA A 440 12.36 -12.85 2.99
CA ALA A 440 13.82 -12.82 3.09
C ALA A 440 14.47 -12.64 1.72
N ALA A 441 13.97 -13.31 0.68
CA ALA A 441 14.43 -13.13 -0.69
C ALA A 441 14.24 -11.68 -1.16
N GLY A 442 13.06 -11.10 -0.92
CA GLY A 442 12.79 -9.68 -1.21
C GLY A 442 13.73 -8.71 -0.50
N SER A 443 14.01 -8.96 0.79
CA SER A 443 14.99 -8.17 1.55
C SER A 443 16.43 -8.36 1.03
N SER A 444 16.79 -9.57 0.59
CA SER A 444 18.08 -9.84 -0.03
C SER A 444 18.21 -9.24 -1.43
N ASN A 445 17.08 -9.05 -2.13
CA ASN A 445 17.02 -8.32 -3.40
C ASN A 445 17.31 -6.83 -3.25
N GLY A 446 17.30 -6.30 -2.03
CA GLY A 446 17.90 -5.00 -1.70
C GLY A 446 19.36 -4.88 -2.15
N LYS A 447 20.08 -6.01 -2.23
CA LYS A 447 21.46 -6.09 -2.73
C LYS A 447 21.55 -6.09 -4.26
N THR A 448 20.45 -6.38 -4.97
CA THR A 448 20.31 -6.37 -6.44
C THR A 448 19.48 -5.19 -6.95
N LEU A 449 18.98 -4.30 -6.07
CA LEU A 449 18.27 -3.07 -6.47
C LEU A 449 19.08 -2.24 -7.47
N GLY A 450 20.41 -2.20 -7.33
CA GLY A 450 21.30 -1.59 -8.31
C GLY A 450 21.09 -2.14 -9.73
N GLY A 451 20.93 -3.46 -9.88
CA GLY A 451 20.71 -4.10 -11.18
C GLY A 451 19.30 -3.93 -11.76
N ILE A 452 18.26 -3.86 -10.92
CA ILE A 452 16.86 -3.66 -11.38
C ILE A 452 16.67 -2.25 -11.94
N TRP A 453 17.25 -1.24 -11.30
CA TRP A 453 17.16 0.16 -11.71
C TRP A 453 18.25 0.58 -12.71
N GLY A 454 18.99 -0.39 -13.28
CA GLY A 454 19.97 -0.14 -14.34
C GLY A 454 21.29 0.48 -13.88
N GLY A 455 21.53 0.54 -12.57
CA GLY A 455 22.87 0.76 -12.03
C GLY A 455 23.78 -0.42 -12.41
N LYS A 456 25.01 -0.12 -12.84
CA LYS A 456 26.04 -1.17 -12.89
C LYS A 456 26.14 -1.80 -11.51
N GLU A 457 26.40 -3.10 -11.44
CA GLU A 457 26.81 -3.75 -10.18
C GLU A 457 28.04 -3.02 -9.64
N THR A 458 27.83 -2.03 -8.77
CA THR A 458 28.91 -1.43 -8.00
C THR A 458 29.20 -2.38 -6.84
N PRO A 459 30.47 -2.74 -6.61
CA PRO A 459 30.84 -3.55 -5.47
C PRO A 459 30.30 -2.96 -4.17
N ARG A 460 29.92 -3.88 -3.28
CA ARG A 460 29.21 -3.75 -2.00
C ARG A 460 29.57 -2.54 -1.09
N ASP A 461 30.72 -1.93 -1.31
CA ASP A 461 31.30 -0.88 -0.47
C ASP A 461 31.04 0.53 -1.00
N GLU A 462 30.81 0.72 -2.32
CA GLU A 462 30.64 2.06 -2.93
C GLU A 462 29.20 2.59 -2.89
N ILE A 463 28.17 1.74 -2.99
CA ILE A 463 26.76 2.19 -2.87
C ILE A 463 26.47 2.63 -1.43
N ASN A 464 26.99 1.88 -0.46
CA ASN A 464 26.84 2.20 0.96
C ASN A 464 27.66 3.42 1.39
N SER A 465 28.72 3.79 0.67
CA SER A 465 29.45 5.04 0.92
C SER A 465 28.78 6.22 0.21
N GLY A 466 28.36 6.07 -1.05
CA GLY A 466 27.76 7.16 -1.82
C GLY A 466 26.38 7.59 -1.33
N MET A 467 25.50 6.63 -0.98
CA MET A 467 24.22 6.97 -0.32
C MET A 467 24.49 7.61 1.04
N ARG A 468 25.46 7.08 1.82
CA ARG A 468 25.78 7.57 3.17
C ARG A 468 26.50 8.92 3.16
N GLU A 469 27.27 9.24 2.12
CA GLU A 469 27.86 10.57 1.90
C GLU A 469 26.78 11.58 1.52
N LEU A 470 25.85 11.23 0.61
CA LEU A 470 24.67 12.06 0.32
C LEU A 470 23.81 12.30 1.58
N TYR A 471 23.59 11.26 2.40
CA TYR A 471 22.86 11.37 3.67
C TYR A 471 23.59 12.22 4.72
N MET A 472 24.93 12.33 4.67
CA MET A 472 25.73 13.08 5.65
C MET A 472 26.01 14.52 5.20
N GLU A 473 26.08 14.77 3.89
CA GLU A 473 26.21 16.13 3.33
C GLU A 473 24.91 16.92 3.48
N GLU A 474 23.74 16.30 3.26
CA GLU A 474 22.43 16.94 3.42
C GLU A 474 22.12 17.23 4.91
N GLU A 475 22.61 16.40 5.85
CA GLU A 475 22.57 16.71 7.29
C GLU A 475 23.46 17.92 7.61
N LYS A 476 24.67 18.01 7.07
CA LYS A 476 25.57 19.16 7.33
C LYS A 476 24.98 20.50 6.89
N GLU A 477 24.33 20.57 5.73
CA GLU A 477 23.68 21.80 5.26
C GLU A 477 22.46 22.20 6.12
N LEU A 478 21.76 21.22 6.70
CA LEU A 478 20.61 21.47 7.60
C LEU A 478 21.02 21.91 9.01
N TRP A 479 22.24 21.60 9.45
CA TRP A 479 22.78 22.00 10.77
C TRP A 479 23.59 23.31 10.74
N GLU A 480 23.99 23.82 9.57
CA GLU A 480 24.78 25.06 9.43
C GLU A 480 23.93 26.34 9.24
N LEU A 481 22.60 26.25 9.33
CA LEU A 481 21.74 27.43 9.47
C LEU A 481 21.70 27.85 10.96
N GLU A 482 22.65 28.70 11.35
CA GLU A 482 22.74 29.28 12.70
C GLU A 482 21.47 30.05 13.12
N PRO A 483 21.14 30.08 14.43
CA PRO A 483 19.96 30.74 14.96
C PRO A 483 20.21 32.26 15.13
N LEU A 484 19.49 33.08 14.37
CA LEU A 484 19.25 34.47 14.71
C LEU A 484 18.21 34.54 15.84
N GLU A 485 18.66 34.88 17.05
CA GLU A 485 18.12 35.99 17.85
C GLU A 485 18.75 36.01 19.26
N ASN A 486 19.79 36.84 19.41
CA ASN A 486 20.06 37.57 20.65
C ASN A 486 19.61 39.01 20.41
N LEU A 487 18.50 39.42 21.02
CA LEU A 487 18.20 40.82 21.30
C LEU A 487 17.86 40.95 22.79
N GLU A 488 18.78 41.64 23.44
CA GLU A 488 18.81 42.21 24.78
C GLU A 488 17.47 42.41 25.51
N SER A 489 17.42 42.02 26.79
CA SER A 489 16.82 42.89 27.81
C SER A 489 17.49 42.66 29.18
N ASP A 490 18.33 43.61 29.56
CA ASP A 490 18.78 43.82 30.95
C ASP A 490 17.60 44.14 31.87
N GLY A 491 17.69 43.72 33.14
CA GLY A 491 16.81 44.18 34.20
C GLY A 491 16.80 43.32 35.46
N GLU A 492 17.72 43.62 36.39
CA GLU A 492 17.80 43.07 37.75
C GLU A 492 16.51 43.26 38.57
N LEU A 493 16.19 42.31 39.48
CA LEU A 493 16.01 42.54 40.93
C LEU A 493 15.46 41.29 41.68
N GLY A 494 16.17 40.86 42.72
CA GLY A 494 15.59 40.69 44.07
C GLY A 494 14.85 39.39 44.45
N ALA A 495 15.62 38.43 44.98
CA ALA A 495 15.43 37.63 46.21
C ALA A 495 14.06 37.06 46.68
N THR A 496 14.19 35.83 47.22
CA THR A 496 13.37 35.11 48.24
C THR A 496 12.26 34.16 47.78
N GLY A 497 12.25 32.94 48.36
CA GLY A 497 11.01 32.19 48.61
C GLY A 497 10.90 30.75 48.09
N ARG A 498 11.18 29.80 48.99
CA ARG A 498 10.72 28.39 49.07
C ARG A 498 9.60 27.88 48.13
N SER A 499 9.81 26.61 47.76
CA SER A 499 8.85 25.49 47.61
C SER A 499 8.24 25.20 46.23
N GLY A 500 8.27 23.90 45.87
CA GLY A 500 7.23 23.28 45.04
C GLY A 500 7.66 22.75 43.67
N ALA A 501 7.26 21.49 43.43
CA ALA A 501 7.04 20.84 42.13
C ALA A 501 8.26 20.31 41.35
N ALA A 502 8.43 18.99 41.48
CA ALA A 502 9.11 18.14 40.50
C ALA A 502 8.37 18.21 39.15
N GLY A 503 8.93 18.95 38.20
CA GLY A 503 8.49 19.02 36.81
C GLY A 503 9.03 17.84 36.00
N ARG A 504 8.11 17.02 35.48
CA ARG A 504 8.35 16.02 34.44
C ARG A 504 8.79 16.70 33.14
N SER A 505 9.97 16.39 32.62
CA SER A 505 10.30 16.60 31.21
C SER A 505 9.89 15.36 30.42
N GLY A 506 8.73 15.44 29.76
CA GLY A 506 8.31 14.48 28.75
C GLY A 506 9.09 14.72 27.47
N ALA A 507 10.20 14.01 27.28
CA ALA A 507 10.87 13.93 26.00
C ALA A 507 9.98 13.11 25.04
N THR A 508 9.32 13.80 24.11
CA THR A 508 8.75 13.23 22.89
C THR A 508 9.89 12.62 22.08
N ARG A 509 10.09 11.30 22.20
CA ARG A 509 10.94 10.56 21.25
C ARG A 509 10.27 10.62 19.89
N ARG A 510 10.81 11.44 18.98
CA ARG A 510 10.61 11.24 17.53
C ARG A 510 11.12 9.82 17.23
N ALA A 511 10.22 8.91 16.87
CA ALA A 511 10.60 7.63 16.32
C ALA A 511 11.02 7.89 14.88
N SER A 512 12.32 8.11 14.63
CA SER A 512 12.80 8.11 13.25
C SER A 512 12.71 6.70 12.69
N PHE A 513 11.98 6.56 11.59
CA PHE A 513 11.98 5.36 10.75
C PHE A 513 13.39 5.22 10.18
N ARG A 514 14.21 4.34 10.77
CA ARG A 514 15.52 3.98 10.20
C ARG A 514 15.34 2.74 9.33
N CYS A 515 15.31 2.93 8.03
CA CYS A 515 15.67 1.88 7.09
C CYS A 515 17.20 1.90 6.98
N LEU A 516 17.82 0.81 7.46
CA LEU A 516 19.26 0.55 7.66
C LEU A 516 19.84 0.98 9.03
#